data_AF-A0A1A8FP57-F1
#
_entry.id   AF-A0A1A8FP57-F1
#
_cell.length_a   1.000
_cell.length_b   1.000
_cell.length_c   1.000
_cell.angle_alpha   90.00
_cell.angle_beta   90.00
_cell.angle_gamma   90.00
#
_symmetry.space_group_name_H-M   'P 1'
#
loop_
_entity.id
_entity.type
_entity.pdbx_description
1 polymer ?
#
loop_
_entity_poly.entity_id
_entity_poly.type
_entity_poly.pdbx_seq_one_letter_code
_entity_poly.pdbx_strand_id
1 'polypeptide(L)'
;SVLTFLQIMVFYNLFTLLSLPAEVLRIRKMVMQLLLDEQLEVRDMASTTFSGLLQCQFFPLDSSLQRQLQTLSQTCLPKARGELASTDLVRRHAGVLGLSACILSSPYDVPHWMPQILMDLSDHLNDPQPIEMTVKRTLSEFRRTHHDNWQEHRQCFTDDQLLVLTNLLVSPCYYA
;
A
#
# COMPACT_ATOMS: atom_id res chain seq x y z
N SER A 1 -10.34 1.31 18.48
CA SER A 1 -10.96 0.82 17.23
C SER A 1 -10.70 -0.68 17.11
N VAL A 2 -11.50 -1.44 16.34
CA VAL A 2 -11.30 -2.90 16.17
C VAL A 2 -9.97 -3.21 15.49
N LEU A 3 -9.53 -2.37 14.53
CA LEU A 3 -8.25 -2.54 13.84
C LEU A 3 -7.03 -2.36 14.77
N THR A 4 -7.07 -1.38 15.68
CA THR A 4 -5.99 -1.18 16.67
C THR A 4 -5.92 -2.35 17.65
N PHE A 5 -7.07 -2.91 18.04
CA PHE A 5 -7.11 -4.13 18.84
C PHE A 5 -6.53 -5.32 18.08
N LEU A 6 -6.88 -5.48 16.80
CA LEU A 6 -6.37 -6.54 15.94
C LEU A 6 -4.84 -6.47 15.78
N GLN A 7 -4.27 -5.29 15.57
CA GLN A 7 -2.82 -5.09 15.50
C GLN A 7 -2.11 -5.61 16.77
N ILE A 8 -2.61 -5.20 17.94
CA ILE A 8 -2.07 -5.63 19.23
C ILE A 8 -2.25 -7.14 19.40
N MET A 9 -3.46 -7.66 19.16
CA MET A 9 -3.77 -9.06 19.35
C MET A 9 -2.90 -9.96 18.47
N VAL A 10 -2.70 -9.60 17.19
CA VAL A 10 -1.85 -10.37 16.28
C VAL A 10 -0.40 -10.33 16.71
N PHE A 11 0.14 -9.15 17.02
CA PHE A 11 1.55 -9.02 17.37
C PHE A 11 1.89 -9.79 18.67
N TYR A 12 1.05 -9.67 19.70
CA TYR A 12 1.27 -10.36 20.98
C TYR A 12 1.08 -11.88 20.89
N ASN A 13 0.27 -12.37 19.96
CA ASN A 13 -0.03 -13.80 19.79
C ASN A 13 0.54 -14.36 18.49
N LEU A 14 1.57 -13.72 17.92
CA LEU A 14 2.02 -13.95 16.55
C LEU A 14 2.30 -15.44 16.27
N PHE A 15 3.15 -16.07 17.07
CA PHE A 15 3.53 -17.47 16.87
C PHE A 15 2.36 -18.45 17.07
N THR A 16 1.48 -18.16 18.02
CA THR A 16 0.26 -18.95 18.25
C THR A 16 -0.67 -18.87 17.04
N LEU A 17 -0.87 -17.67 16.49
CA LEU A 17 -1.74 -17.48 15.33
C LEU A 17 -1.13 -18.03 14.04
N LEU A 18 0.19 -17.92 13.86
CA LEU A 18 0.89 -18.52 12.72
C LEU A 18 0.76 -20.05 12.70
N SER A 19 0.57 -20.68 13.86
CA SER A 19 0.27 -22.12 13.95
C SER A 19 -1.15 -22.49 13.49
N LEU A 20 -2.02 -21.50 13.25
CA LEU A 20 -3.43 -21.64 12.87
C LEU A 20 -3.69 -20.99 11.49
N PRO A 21 -3.45 -21.70 10.36
CA PRO A 21 -3.59 -21.13 9.01
C PRO A 21 -4.97 -20.54 8.70
N ALA A 22 -6.02 -21.13 9.27
CA ALA A 22 -7.40 -20.64 9.10
C ALA A 22 -7.59 -19.23 9.68
N GLU A 23 -6.98 -18.93 10.83
CA GLU A 23 -7.07 -17.62 11.46
C GLU A 23 -6.24 -16.58 10.72
N VAL A 24 -5.05 -16.95 10.23
CA VAL A 24 -4.24 -16.09 9.35
C VAL A 24 -5.05 -15.67 8.11
N LEU A 25 -5.69 -16.63 7.44
CA LEU A 25 -6.51 -16.35 6.26
C LEU A 25 -7.74 -15.49 6.60
N ARG A 26 -8.38 -15.74 7.74
CA ARG A 26 -9.53 -14.97 8.23
C ARG A 26 -9.16 -13.51 8.49
N ILE A 27 -8.03 -13.27 9.17
CA ILE A 27 -7.53 -11.93 9.48
C ILE A 27 -7.12 -11.21 8.19
N ARG A 28 -6.39 -11.88 7.28
CA ARG A 28 -6.06 -11.33 5.96
C ARG A 28 -7.32 -10.91 5.19
N LYS A 29 -8.34 -11.77 5.13
CA LYS A 29 -9.61 -11.46 4.46
C LYS A 29 -10.33 -10.28 5.12
N MET A 30 -10.35 -10.21 6.44
CA MET A 30 -10.95 -9.10 7.19
C MET A 30 -10.28 -7.77 6.86
N VAL A 31 -8.94 -7.69 6.92
CA VAL A 31 -8.22 -6.45 6.60
C VAL A 31 -8.43 -6.04 5.14
N MET A 32 -8.44 -7.00 4.21
CA MET A 32 -8.75 -6.75 2.80
C MET A 32 -10.17 -6.21 2.57
N GLN A 33 -11.15 -6.63 3.38
CA GLN A 33 -12.51 -6.08 3.35
C GLN A 33 -12.54 -4.66 3.90
N LEU A 34 -11.80 -4.38 4.98
CA LEU A 34 -11.73 -3.05 5.59
C LEU A 34 -10.99 -2.01 4.72
N LEU A 35 -10.13 -2.44 3.80
CA LEU A 35 -9.58 -1.56 2.76
C LEU A 35 -10.64 -1.02 1.79
N LEU A 36 -11.79 -1.71 1.67
CA LEU A 36 -12.92 -1.33 0.83
C LEU A 36 -14.05 -0.66 1.62
N ASP A 37 -13.81 -0.28 2.87
CA ASP A 37 -14.81 0.40 3.70
C ASP A 37 -15.17 1.78 3.11
N GLU A 38 -16.42 2.21 3.30
CA GLU A 38 -16.88 3.53 2.83
C GLU A 38 -16.10 4.66 3.52
N GLN A 39 -15.73 4.45 4.79
CA GLN A 39 -15.10 5.45 5.64
C GLN A 39 -13.60 5.51 5.35
N LEU A 40 -13.11 6.71 5.00
CA LEU A 40 -11.70 6.92 4.64
C LEU A 40 -10.76 6.54 5.78
N GLU A 41 -11.11 6.90 7.01
CA GLU A 41 -10.31 6.65 8.21
C GLU A 41 -10.18 5.15 8.50
N VAL A 42 -11.22 4.37 8.19
CA VAL A 42 -11.18 2.90 8.31
C VAL A 42 -10.22 2.31 7.29
N ARG A 43 -10.27 2.81 6.04
CA ARG A 43 -9.36 2.37 4.98
C ARG A 43 -7.89 2.70 5.28
N ASP A 44 -7.61 3.91 5.77
CA ASP A 44 -6.26 4.31 6.18
C ASP A 44 -5.72 3.44 7.33
N MET A 45 -6.56 3.15 8.33
CA MET A 45 -6.20 2.27 9.43
C MET A 45 -6.02 0.82 8.97
N ALA A 46 -6.83 0.36 8.02
CA ALA A 46 -6.70 -0.97 7.43
C ALA A 46 -5.39 -1.10 6.64
N SER A 47 -5.01 -0.07 5.87
CA SER A 47 -3.72 0.02 5.18
C SER A 47 -2.53 -0.06 6.14
N THR A 48 -2.60 0.71 7.23
CA THR A 48 -1.55 0.70 8.27
C THR A 48 -1.44 -0.68 8.93
N THR A 49 -2.57 -1.31 9.22
CA THR A 49 -2.64 -2.68 9.76
C THR A 49 -2.04 -3.68 8.77
N PHE A 50 -2.42 -3.60 7.50
CA PHE A 50 -1.95 -4.48 6.44
C PHE A 50 -0.42 -4.40 6.27
N SER A 51 0.13 -3.18 6.30
CA SER A 51 1.57 -2.94 6.26
C SER A 51 2.29 -3.63 7.43
N GLY A 52 1.76 -3.50 8.65
CA GLY A 52 2.35 -4.15 9.82
C GLY A 52 2.28 -5.67 9.77
N LEU A 53 1.17 -6.24 9.28
CA LEU A 53 1.00 -7.68 9.12
C LEU A 53 1.95 -8.27 8.07
N LEU A 54 2.19 -7.54 6.97
CA LEU A 54 3.22 -7.91 5.99
C LEU A 54 4.61 -7.82 6.61
N GLN A 55 4.92 -6.73 7.31
CA GLN A 55 6.25 -6.49 7.90
C GLN A 55 6.64 -7.55 8.93
N CYS A 56 5.70 -8.01 9.76
CA CYS A 56 5.96 -9.10 10.70
C CYS A 56 5.81 -10.50 10.09
N GLN A 57 5.70 -10.59 8.76
CA GLN A 57 5.54 -11.84 8.01
C GLN A 57 4.34 -12.68 8.48
N PHE A 58 3.27 -12.03 8.96
CA PHE A 58 2.05 -12.72 9.37
C PHE A 58 1.39 -13.47 8.21
N PHE A 59 1.48 -12.90 7.02
CA PHE A 59 1.27 -13.60 5.75
C PHE A 59 2.21 -13.01 4.69
N PRO A 60 2.62 -13.79 3.68
CA PRO A 60 3.49 -13.29 2.62
C PRO A 60 2.72 -12.42 1.62
N LEU A 61 3.43 -11.49 0.98
CA LEU A 61 2.98 -10.87 -0.26
C LEU A 61 3.16 -11.86 -1.42
N ASP A 62 2.17 -12.71 -1.62
CA ASP A 62 2.15 -13.65 -2.74
C ASP A 62 1.66 -12.97 -4.05
N SER A 63 1.95 -13.59 -5.20
CA SER A 63 1.59 -13.04 -6.50
C SER A 63 0.08 -12.88 -6.70
N SER A 64 -0.76 -13.66 -5.99
CA SER A 64 -2.21 -13.53 -6.06
C SER A 64 -2.70 -12.27 -5.34
N LEU A 65 -2.10 -11.96 -4.18
CA LEU A 65 -2.36 -10.76 -3.41
C LEU A 65 -1.94 -9.51 -4.18
N GLN A 66 -0.71 -9.53 -4.71
CA GLN A 66 -0.18 -8.42 -5.49
C GLN A 66 -1.08 -8.14 -6.70
N ARG A 67 -1.45 -9.18 -7.46
CA ARG A 67 -2.37 -9.04 -8.59
C ARG A 67 -3.74 -8.51 -8.17
N GLN A 68 -4.28 -8.98 -7.05
CA GLN A 68 -5.57 -8.50 -6.54
C GLN A 68 -5.51 -6.99 -6.24
N LEU A 69 -4.43 -6.52 -5.62
CA LEU A 69 -4.23 -5.10 -5.32
C LEU A 69 -4.04 -4.25 -6.58
N GLN A 70 -3.24 -4.73 -7.54
CA GLN A 70 -3.05 -4.08 -8.85
C GLN A 70 -4.36 -3.98 -9.64
N THR A 71 -5.16 -5.04 -9.67
CA THR A 71 -6.49 -5.02 -10.31
C THR A 71 -7.40 -3.99 -9.65
N LEU A 72 -7.35 -3.85 -8.31
CA LEU A 72 -8.12 -2.83 -7.61
C LEU A 72 -7.63 -1.42 -7.97
N SER A 73 -6.32 -1.17 -7.98
CA SER A 73 -5.77 0.15 -8.33
C SER A 73 -6.08 0.55 -9.77
N GLN A 74 -6.25 -0.41 -10.67
CA GLN A 74 -6.62 -0.14 -12.07
C GLN A 74 -8.13 0.05 -12.30
N THR A 75 -8.98 0.05 -11.26
CA THR A 75 -10.43 0.25 -11.40
C THR A 75 -10.74 1.56 -12.13
N CYS A 76 -11.40 1.55 -13.28
CA CYS A 76 -11.70 2.76 -14.06
C CYS A 76 -12.61 3.74 -13.30
N LEU A 77 -12.26 5.03 -13.26
CA LEU A 77 -13.13 6.06 -12.69
C LEU A 77 -14.07 6.61 -13.77
N PRO A 78 -15.39 6.54 -13.59
CA PRO A 78 -16.34 7.12 -14.54
C PRO A 78 -16.26 8.65 -14.52
N LYS A 79 -16.48 9.27 -15.68
CA LYS A 79 -16.50 10.74 -15.83
C LYS A 79 -17.74 11.40 -15.20
N ALA A 80 -18.79 10.62 -14.94
CA ALA A 80 -20.06 11.10 -14.39
C ALA A 80 -20.04 11.08 -12.86
N ARG A 81 -20.65 12.10 -12.23
CA ARG A 81 -20.83 12.16 -10.77
C ARG A 81 -22.06 11.34 -10.39
N GLY A 82 -21.88 10.29 -9.58
CA GLY A 82 -22.95 9.41 -9.09
C GLY A 82 -22.41 8.36 -8.11
N GLU A 83 -23.29 7.55 -7.51
CA GLU A 83 -22.90 6.53 -6.51
C GLU A 83 -21.88 5.52 -7.05
N LEU A 84 -22.02 5.10 -8.32
CA LEU A 84 -21.06 4.23 -9.00
C LEU A 84 -19.65 4.84 -9.05
N ALA A 85 -19.55 6.17 -9.23
CA ALA A 85 -18.28 6.87 -9.22
C ALA A 85 -17.64 6.87 -7.83
N SER A 86 -18.46 6.94 -6.77
CA SER A 86 -18.00 6.83 -5.38
C SER A 86 -17.48 5.43 -5.08
N THR A 87 -18.20 4.38 -5.50
CA THR A 87 -17.77 2.99 -5.29
C THR A 87 -16.50 2.64 -6.04
N ASP A 88 -16.36 3.11 -7.29
CA ASP A 88 -15.15 2.88 -8.08
C ASP A 88 -13.94 3.64 -7.53
N LEU A 89 -14.17 4.86 -7.01
CA LEU A 89 -13.15 5.61 -6.28
C LEU A 89 -12.69 4.87 -5.02
N VAL A 90 -13.63 4.29 -4.26
CA VAL A 90 -13.29 3.48 -3.08
C VAL A 90 -12.45 2.27 -3.45
N ARG A 91 -12.85 1.53 -4.50
CA ARG A 91 -12.11 0.35 -4.99
C ARG A 91 -10.71 0.71 -5.49
N ARG A 92 -10.59 1.79 -6.25
CA ARG A 92 -9.30 2.29 -6.71
C ARG A 92 -8.40 2.67 -5.53
N HIS A 93 -8.94 3.45 -4.60
CA HIS A 93 -8.20 3.87 -3.41
C HIS A 93 -7.77 2.68 -2.55
N ALA A 94 -8.62 1.64 -2.41
CA ALA A 94 -8.28 0.41 -1.69
C ALA A 94 -7.06 -0.30 -2.30
N GLY A 95 -6.99 -0.37 -3.63
CA GLY A 95 -5.83 -0.92 -4.34
C GLY A 95 -4.57 -0.11 -4.08
N VAL A 96 -4.65 1.21 -4.21
CA VAL A 96 -3.54 2.14 -3.96
C VAL A 96 -3.05 2.08 -2.50
N LEU A 97 -3.97 2.00 -1.53
CA LEU A 97 -3.63 1.80 -0.11
C LEU A 97 -2.95 0.46 0.12
N GLY A 98 -3.45 -0.63 -0.47
CA GLY A 98 -2.82 -1.95 -0.32
C GLY A 98 -1.42 -2.00 -0.95
N LEU A 99 -1.23 -1.45 -2.15
CA LEU A 99 0.10 -1.32 -2.78
C LEU A 99 1.03 -0.43 -1.96
N SER A 100 0.51 0.67 -1.42
CA SER A 100 1.26 1.54 -0.49
C SER A 100 1.72 0.77 0.75
N ALA A 101 0.82 -0.02 1.35
CA ALA A 101 1.12 -0.84 2.50
C ALA A 101 2.16 -1.94 2.20
N CYS A 102 2.20 -2.48 0.97
CA CYS A 102 3.30 -3.37 0.55
C CYS A 102 4.66 -2.67 0.55
N ILE A 103 4.75 -1.44 0.06
CA ILE A 103 6.02 -0.70 0.09
C ILE A 103 6.42 -0.39 1.53
N LEU A 104 5.48 0.13 2.32
CA LEU A 104 5.73 0.55 3.69
C LEU A 104 6.01 -0.63 4.65
N SER A 105 5.69 -1.87 4.25
CA SER A 105 6.01 -3.06 5.04
C SER A 105 7.48 -3.47 4.98
N SER A 106 8.26 -2.93 4.03
CA SER A 106 9.69 -3.22 3.88
C SER A 106 10.50 -1.93 4.00
N PRO A 107 10.54 -1.29 5.18
CA PRO A 107 11.44 -0.15 5.38
C PRO A 107 12.90 -0.63 5.34
N TYR A 108 13.79 0.19 4.77
CA TYR A 108 15.25 -0.06 4.70
C TYR A 108 15.68 -1.22 3.78
N ASP A 109 14.78 -1.76 2.97
CA ASP A 109 15.10 -2.82 2.00
C ASP A 109 14.23 -2.68 0.76
N VAL A 110 14.76 -3.09 -0.40
CA VAL A 110 14.06 -3.06 -1.69
C VAL A 110 13.94 -4.48 -2.25
N PRO A 111 12.89 -5.22 -1.87
CA PRO A 111 12.57 -6.52 -2.45
C PRO A 111 12.27 -6.43 -3.95
N HIS A 112 12.45 -7.53 -4.67
CA HIS A 112 12.26 -7.61 -6.13
C HIS A 112 10.90 -7.14 -6.65
N TRP A 113 9.83 -7.21 -5.83
CA TRP A 113 8.49 -6.76 -6.20
C TRP A 113 8.29 -5.25 -6.03
N MET A 114 9.12 -4.58 -5.21
CA MET A 114 8.92 -3.17 -4.83
C MET A 114 9.12 -2.20 -6.00
N PRO A 115 10.15 -2.33 -6.87
CA PRO A 115 10.31 -1.43 -8.01
C PRO A 115 9.08 -1.34 -8.91
N GLN A 116 8.45 -2.47 -9.21
CA GLN A 116 7.25 -2.48 -10.05
C GLN A 116 6.05 -1.84 -9.33
N ILE A 117 5.84 -2.13 -8.05
CA ILE A 117 4.75 -1.51 -7.28
C ILE A 117 4.91 0.01 -7.18
N LEU A 118 6.15 0.51 -7.05
CA LEU A 118 6.44 1.95 -7.08
C LEU A 118 6.06 2.58 -8.43
N MET A 119 6.29 1.90 -9.54
CA MET A 119 5.85 2.38 -10.87
C MET A 119 4.33 2.38 -10.97
N ASP A 120 3.68 1.30 -10.55
CA ASP A 120 2.21 1.20 -10.56
C ASP A 120 1.59 2.34 -9.72
N LEU A 121 2.18 2.71 -8.58
CA LEU A 121 1.73 3.84 -7.77
C LEU A 121 1.96 5.20 -8.43
N SER A 122 3.02 5.35 -9.21
CA SER A 122 3.32 6.63 -9.87
C SER A 122 2.25 7.06 -10.87
N ASP A 123 1.56 6.11 -11.48
CA ASP A 123 0.43 6.36 -12.40
C ASP A 123 -0.77 7.02 -11.69
N HIS A 124 -0.83 6.94 -10.36
CA HIS A 124 -1.92 7.45 -9.54
C HIS A 124 -1.66 8.85 -8.94
N LEU A 125 -0.57 9.53 -9.32
CA LEU A 125 -0.26 10.87 -8.81
C LEU A 125 -1.22 11.98 -9.28
N ASN A 126 -1.92 11.75 -10.39
CA ASN A 126 -2.90 12.67 -10.95
C ASN A 126 -4.35 12.24 -10.68
N ASP A 127 -4.54 11.17 -9.89
CA ASP A 127 -5.87 10.71 -9.52
C ASP A 127 -6.55 11.65 -8.53
N PRO A 128 -7.89 11.70 -8.49
CA PRO A 128 -8.61 12.56 -7.55
C PRO A 128 -8.33 12.18 -6.10
N GLN A 129 -8.53 13.15 -5.21
CA GLN A 129 -8.49 12.92 -3.77
C GLN A 129 -9.47 11.81 -3.37
N PRO A 130 -9.10 10.91 -2.45
CA PRO A 130 -7.90 10.94 -1.59
C PRO A 130 -6.65 10.26 -2.17
N ILE A 131 -6.71 9.73 -3.40
CA ILE A 131 -5.71 8.80 -3.95
C ILE A 131 -4.34 9.47 -4.10
N GLU A 132 -4.30 10.65 -4.72
CA GLU A 132 -3.06 11.43 -4.90
C GLU A 132 -2.32 11.66 -3.57
N MET A 133 -3.06 12.02 -2.51
CA MET A 133 -2.47 12.28 -1.20
C MET A 133 -1.83 11.00 -0.60
N THR A 134 -2.52 9.86 -0.73
CA THR A 134 -2.00 8.56 -0.30
C THR A 134 -0.70 8.23 -1.03
N VAL A 135 -0.65 8.39 -2.35
CA VAL A 135 0.58 8.12 -3.14
C VAL A 135 1.72 9.03 -2.71
N LYS A 136 1.47 10.34 -2.59
CA LYS A 136 2.50 11.31 -2.15
C LYS A 136 3.05 10.97 -0.76
N ARG A 137 2.18 10.62 0.19
CA ARG A 137 2.59 10.19 1.54
C ARG A 137 3.47 8.94 1.48
N THR A 138 3.08 7.94 0.70
CA THR A 138 3.84 6.70 0.53
C THR A 138 5.22 6.95 -0.07
N LEU A 139 5.32 7.75 -1.14
CA LEU A 139 6.59 8.05 -1.78
C LEU A 139 7.52 8.86 -0.86
N SER A 140 6.96 9.79 -0.09
CA SER A 140 7.69 10.54 0.93
C SER A 140 8.28 9.62 2.01
N GLU A 141 7.47 8.69 2.53
CA GLU A 141 7.93 7.73 3.55
C GLU A 141 8.94 6.71 2.98
N PHE A 142 8.76 6.25 1.75
CA PHE A 142 9.74 5.42 1.05
C PHE A 142 11.08 6.15 0.95
N ARG A 143 11.08 7.39 0.45
CA ARG A 143 12.30 8.22 0.36
C ARG A 143 12.95 8.40 1.72
N ARG A 144 12.17 8.71 2.75
CA ARG A 144 12.66 8.93 4.11
C ARG A 144 13.38 7.70 4.67
N THR A 145 12.84 6.50 4.45
CA THR A 145 13.36 5.24 5.01
C THR A 145 14.48 4.61 4.19
N HIS A 146 14.61 4.93 2.90
CA HIS A 146 15.62 4.34 2.00
C HIS A 146 16.77 5.29 1.65
N HIS A 147 16.78 6.50 2.22
CA HIS A 147 17.75 7.54 1.89
C HIS A 147 19.20 7.13 2.20
N ASP A 148 19.43 6.58 3.40
CA ASP A 148 20.80 6.37 3.91
C ASP A 148 21.57 5.31 3.10
N ASN A 149 20.88 4.26 2.65
CA ASN A 149 21.45 3.18 1.84
C ASN A 149 21.07 3.29 0.35
N TRP A 150 20.71 4.49 -0.13
CA TRP A 150 20.18 4.66 -1.48
C TRP A 150 21.12 4.17 -2.60
N GLN A 151 22.45 4.23 -2.40
CA GLN A 151 23.41 3.75 -3.40
C GLN A 151 23.33 2.24 -3.66
N GLU A 152 22.91 1.46 -2.67
CA GLU A 152 22.63 0.03 -2.81
C GLU A 152 21.23 -0.17 -3.37
N HIS A 153 20.22 0.45 -2.74
CA HIS A 153 18.82 0.30 -3.14
C HIS A 153 18.55 0.68 -4.59
N ARG A 154 19.21 1.72 -5.13
CA ARG A 154 19.04 2.14 -6.52
C ARG A 154 19.44 1.07 -7.54
N GLN A 155 20.26 0.09 -7.16
CA GLN A 155 20.69 -1.01 -8.02
C GLN A 155 19.56 -2.04 -8.26
N CYS A 156 18.52 -2.03 -7.42
CA CYS A 156 17.33 -2.84 -7.59
C CYS A 156 16.38 -2.29 -8.68
N PHE A 157 16.66 -1.09 -9.22
CA PHE A 157 15.83 -0.41 -10.21
C PHE A 157 16.53 -0.36 -11.56
N THR A 158 15.73 -0.38 -12.62
CA THR A 158 16.22 -0.06 -13.98
C THR A 158 16.44 1.45 -14.14
N ASP A 159 17.24 1.85 -15.14
CA ASP A 159 17.49 3.27 -15.43
C ASP A 159 16.19 4.05 -15.70
N ASP A 160 15.24 3.44 -16.42
CA ASP A 160 13.92 4.03 -16.70
C ASP A 160 13.11 4.25 -15.41
N GLN A 161 13.12 3.28 -14.50
CA GLN A 161 12.45 3.39 -13.20
C GLN A 161 13.09 4.47 -12.31
N LEU A 162 14.42 4.58 -12.33
CA LEU A 162 15.15 5.61 -11.59
C LEU A 162 14.84 7.01 -12.13
N LEU A 163 14.67 7.16 -13.45
CA LEU A 163 14.28 8.42 -14.07
C LEU A 163 12.88 8.85 -13.59
N VAL A 164 11.92 7.93 -13.58
CA VAL A 164 10.59 8.18 -13.02
C VAL A 164 10.71 8.60 -11.56
N LEU A 165 11.35 7.80 -10.70
CA LEU A 165 11.50 8.10 -9.28
C LEU A 165 12.16 9.45 -9.00
N THR A 166 13.16 9.84 -9.80
CA THR A 166 13.81 11.15 -9.64
C THR A 166 12.81 12.28 -9.85
N ASN A 167 11.96 12.20 -10.87
CA ASN A 167 10.93 13.21 -11.11
C ASN A 167 9.88 13.27 -9.98
N LEU A 168 9.57 12.12 -9.37
CA LEU A 168 8.59 12.05 -8.28
C LEU A 168 9.13 12.53 -6.94
N LEU A 169 10.38 12.21 -6.65
CA LEU A 169 11.01 12.44 -5.36
C LEU A 169 11.65 13.83 -5.23
N VAL A 170 11.82 14.58 -6.32
CA VAL A 170 12.42 15.93 -6.30
C VAL A 170 11.44 17.00 -5.81
N SER A 171 10.11 16.78 -5.84
CA SER A 171 9.13 17.78 -5.40
C SER A 171 9.04 17.86 -3.86
N PRO A 172 9.43 19.00 -3.24
CA PRO A 172 9.18 19.23 -1.83
C PRO A 172 7.68 19.46 -1.60
N CYS A 173 7.14 18.95 -0.48
CA CYS A 173 5.74 19.09 -0.07
C CYS A 173 5.23 20.55 0.11
N TYR A 174 6.06 21.56 -0.18
CA TYR A 174 5.79 22.98 0.05
C TYR A 174 5.62 23.82 -1.23
N TYR A 175 5.66 23.20 -2.42
CA TYR A 175 5.55 23.90 -3.72
C TYR A 175 4.21 23.67 -4.45
N ALA A 176 3.16 23.22 -3.77
CA ALA A 176 1.80 23.16 -4.30
C ALA A 176 0.91 24.24 -3.69
#